data_AF-A0A9Q3YPB1-F1
#
_entry.id   AF-A0A9Q3YPB1-F1
#
_cell.length_a   1.000
_cell.length_b   1.000
_cell.length_c   1.000
_cell.angle_alpha   90.00
_cell.angle_beta   90.00
_cell.angle_gamma   90.00
#
_symmetry.space_group_name_H-M   'P 1'
#
loop_
_entity.id
_entity.type
_entity.pdbx_description
1 polymer ?
#
loop_
_entity_poly.entity_id
_entity_poly.type
_entity_poly.pdbx_seq_one_letter_code
_entity_poly.pdbx_strand_id
1 'polypeptide(L)'
;MKISANEESEFTVVEKKVIKSFSITFKRFGKKGGKYTKERFWITSHNNVTGDIQTLKALKLEDLINIVSEAKKLIKKADSKIK
;
A
#
# COMPACT_ATOMS: atom_id res chain seq x y z
N MET A 1 7.35 -17.83 -9.94
CA MET A 1 8.31 -16.71 -9.84
C MET A 1 8.49 -16.39 -8.36
N LYS A 2 9.71 -16.45 -7.81
CA LYS A 2 9.94 -16.25 -6.35
C LYS A 2 9.71 -14.79 -5.96
N ILE A 3 9.22 -14.56 -4.74
CA ILE A 3 9.12 -13.22 -4.15
C ILE A 3 10.52 -12.77 -3.76
N SER A 4 10.92 -11.58 -4.20
CA SER A 4 12.23 -10.98 -3.92
C SER A 4 12.14 -9.78 -2.98
N ALA A 5 10.96 -9.17 -2.84
CA ALA A 5 10.68 -8.16 -1.83
C ALA A 5 9.21 -8.26 -1.39
N ASN A 6 8.97 -8.09 -0.09
CA ASN A 6 7.64 -7.94 0.50
C ASN A 6 7.72 -6.81 1.53
N GLU A 7 7.08 -5.68 1.24
CA GLU A 7 7.03 -4.54 2.15
C GLU A 7 5.58 -4.16 2.42
N GLU A 8 5.30 -3.80 3.66
CA GLU A 8 3.96 -3.42 4.10
C GLU A 8 4.06 -2.10 4.85
N SER A 9 3.05 -1.25 4.69
CA SER A 9 2.87 0.00 5.42
C SER A 9 1.40 0.16 5.76
N GLU A 10 1.14 0.70 6.94
CA GLU A 10 -0.19 1.02 7.42
C GLU A 10 -0.23 2.48 7.85
N PHE A 11 -1.32 3.15 7.54
CA PHE A 11 -1.56 4.51 7.99
C PHE A 11 -3.03 4.76 8.21
N THR A 12 -3.32 5.78 9.01
CA THR A 12 -4.68 6.14 9.40
C THR A 12 -4.95 7.60 9.06
N VAL A 13 -6.12 7.86 8.50
CA VAL A 13 -6.64 9.20 8.22
C VAL A 13 -7.83 9.44 9.14
N VAL A 14 -7.78 10.54 9.89
CA VAL A 14 -8.84 10.95 10.82
C VAL A 14 -9.58 12.13 10.22
N GLU A 15 -10.89 12.00 10.04
CA GLU A 15 -11.73 13.08 9.53
C GLU A 15 -13.07 13.11 10.27
N LYS A 16 -13.44 14.26 10.86
CA LYS A 16 -14.77 14.50 11.45
C LYS A 16 -15.28 13.33 12.32
N LYS A 17 -14.39 12.78 13.16
CA LYS A 17 -14.63 11.62 14.06
C LYS A 17 -14.72 10.24 13.39
N VAL A 18 -14.47 10.15 12.09
CA VAL A 18 -14.30 8.89 11.35
C VAL A 18 -12.82 8.57 11.23
N ILE A 19 -12.45 7.35 11.61
CA ILE A 19 -11.10 6.82 11.49
C ILE A 19 -11.09 5.86 10.29
N LYS A 20 -10.35 6.21 9.25
CA LYS A 20 -10.09 5.35 8.09
C LYS A 20 -8.68 4.80 8.22
N SER A 21 -8.53 3.48 8.19
CA SER A 21 -7.22 2.84 8.17
C SER A 21 -6.95 2.25 6.79
N PHE A 22 -5.71 2.37 6.34
CA PHE A 22 -5.25 1.85 5.06
C PHE A 22 -4.05 0.95 5.31
N SER A 23 -4.07 -0.23 4.68
CA SER A 23 -2.93 -1.12 4.59
C SER A 23 -2.50 -1.22 3.14
N ILE A 24 -1.21 -1.02 2.88
CA ILE A 24 -0.60 -1.14 1.57
C ILE A 24 0.48 -2.21 1.63
N THR A 25 0.31 -3.23 0.80
CA THR A 25 1.29 -4.30 0.61
C THR A 25 1.94 -4.15 -0.76
N PHE A 26 3.26 -4.12 -0.80
CA PHE A 26 4.07 -4.19 -2.01
C PHE A 26 4.77 -5.54 -2.11
N LYS A 27 4.59 -6.22 -3.24
CA LYS A 27 5.30 -7.47 -3.56
C LYS A 27 6.03 -7.35 -4.89
N ARG A 28 7.32 -7.67 -4.87
CA ARG A 28 8.14 -7.87 -6.08
C ARG A 28 8.39 -9.37 -6.27
N PHE A 29 8.12 -9.84 -7.48
CA PHE A 29 8.44 -11.17 -7.94
C PHE A 29 9.61 -11.06 -8.91
N GLY A 30 10.64 -11.90 -8.76
CA GLY A 30 11.86 -11.83 -9.56
C GLY A 30 12.83 -10.71 -9.13
N LYS A 31 14.06 -10.72 -9.64
CA LYS A 31 15.10 -9.74 -9.28
C LYS A 31 14.78 -8.37 -9.86
N LYS A 32 15.00 -7.28 -9.12
CA LYS A 32 14.88 -5.91 -9.64
C LYS A 32 15.66 -5.76 -10.95
N GLY A 33 15.00 -5.24 -11.99
CA GLY A 33 15.60 -5.06 -13.33
C GLY A 33 15.82 -6.34 -14.11
N GLY A 34 15.37 -7.50 -13.62
CA GLY A 34 15.46 -8.77 -14.34
C GLY A 34 14.44 -8.87 -15.48
N LYS A 35 14.75 -9.68 -16.51
CA LYS A 35 13.90 -9.94 -17.69
C LYS A 35 12.46 -10.33 -17.32
N TYR A 36 12.29 -11.02 -16.19
CA TYR A 36 10.99 -11.37 -15.65
C TYR A 36 10.87 -10.78 -14.25
N THR A 37 10.48 -9.50 -14.17
CA THR A 37 10.13 -8.80 -12.92
C THR A 37 8.65 -8.47 -12.95
N LYS A 38 7.95 -8.67 -11.82
CA LYS A 38 6.56 -8.24 -11.64
C LYS A 38 6.41 -7.57 -10.29
N GLU A 39 5.75 -6.43 -10.26
CA GLU A 39 5.48 -5.66 -9.04
C GLU A 39 3.98 -5.52 -8.86
N ARG A 40 3.50 -5.73 -7.63
CA ARG A 40 2.08 -5.64 -7.29
C ARG A 40 1.89 -4.84 -6.01
N PHE A 41 0.85 -4.03 -6.02
CA PHE A 41 0.33 -3.34 -4.84
C PHE A 41 -1.02 -3.92 -4.48
N TRP A 42 -1.24 -4.14 -3.19
CA TRP A 42 -2.55 -4.39 -2.61
C TRP A 42 -2.86 -3.25 -1.67
N ILE A 43 -4.01 -2.59 -1.86
CA ILE A 43 -4.46 -1.51 -0.99
C ILE A 43 -5.76 -1.98 -0.37
N THR A 44 -5.75 -2.14 0.94
CA THR A 44 -6.93 -2.51 1.73
C THR A 44 -7.32 -1.30 2.56
N SER A 45 -8.58 -0.91 2.51
CA SER A 45 -9.13 0.13 3.36
C SER A 45 -10.07 -0.49 4.37
N HIS A 46 -9.93 -0.09 5.62
CA HIS A 46 -10.77 -0.48 6.73
C HIS A 46 -11.48 0.77 7.26
N ASN A 47 -12.80 0.74 7.29
CA ASN A 47 -13.57 1.74 8.00
C ASN A 47 -13.82 1.24 9.43
N ASN A 48 -13.10 1.83 10.39
CA ASN A 48 -13.16 1.40 11.79
C ASN A 48 -14.48 1.77 12.47
N VAL A 49 -15.38 2.51 11.81
CA VAL A 49 -16.69 2.90 12.35
C VAL A 49 -17.78 1.88 12.01
N THR A 50 -17.79 1.32 10.80
CA THR A 50 -18.84 0.39 10.36
C THR A 50 -18.42 -1.07 10.39
N GLY A 51 -17.11 -1.36 10.61
CA GLY A 51 -16.57 -2.73 10.53
C GLY A 51 -16.65 -3.34 9.13
N ASP A 52 -17.09 -2.54 8.16
CA ASP A 52 -17.42 -2.99 6.82
C ASP A 52 -16.23 -2.74 5.89
N ILE A 53 -15.85 -3.77 5.13
CA ILE A 53 -14.91 -3.68 4.01
C ILE A 53 -15.61 -2.98 2.83
N GLN A 54 -16.92 -2.77 2.91
CA GLN A 54 -17.72 -2.15 1.86
C GLN A 54 -17.27 -0.73 1.57
N THR A 55 -16.57 -0.69 0.43
CA THR A 55 -16.64 0.36 -0.57
C THR A 55 -16.17 1.70 -0.04
N LEU A 56 -14.98 2.06 -0.50
CA LEU A 56 -14.47 3.43 -0.62
C LEU A 56 -15.57 4.35 -1.20
N LYS A 57 -16.56 4.74 -0.40
CA LYS A 57 -17.51 5.79 -0.77
C LYS A 57 -16.68 7.06 -0.72
N ALA A 58 -16.11 7.36 -1.90
CA ALA A 58 -15.19 8.41 -2.24
C ALA A 58 -13.92 8.46 -1.35
N LEU A 59 -12.81 7.94 -1.90
CA LEU A 59 -11.50 8.43 -1.50
C LEU A 59 -11.41 9.90 -1.86
N LYS A 60 -10.89 10.72 -0.94
CA LYS A 60 -10.53 12.09 -1.25
C LYS A 60 -9.19 12.14 -1.99
N LEU A 61 -8.91 13.29 -2.58
CA LEU A 61 -7.61 13.54 -3.21
C LEU A 61 -6.46 13.34 -2.21
N GLU A 62 -6.62 13.82 -0.97
CA GLU A 62 -5.62 13.65 0.09
C GLU A 62 -5.39 12.17 0.43
N ASP A 63 -6.45 11.36 0.48
CA ASP A 63 -6.33 9.92 0.71
C ASP A 63 -5.51 9.27 -0.42
N LEU A 64 -5.78 9.62 -1.68
CA LEU A 64 -5.04 9.13 -2.84
C LEU A 64 -3.57 9.58 -2.83
N ILE A 65 -3.29 10.83 -2.44
CA ILE A 65 -1.93 11.35 -2.31
C ILE A 65 -1.16 10.56 -1.25
N ASN A 66 -1.79 10.29 -0.11
CA ASN A 66 -1.17 9.50 0.97
C ASN A 66 -0.88 8.06 0.53
N ILE A 67 -1.83 7.41 -0.16
CA ILE A 67 -1.64 6.07 -0.74
C ILE A 67 -0.42 6.04 -1.68
N VAL A 68 -0.32 7.01 -2.59
CA VAL A 68 0.80 7.10 -3.55
C VAL A 68 2.13 7.37 -2.83
N SER A 69 2.13 8.23 -1.81
CA SER A 69 3.30 8.53 -1.00
C SER A 69 3.83 7.28 -0.29
N GLU A 70 2.95 6.53 0.35
CA GLU A 70 3.29 5.28 1.02
C GLU A 70 3.77 4.21 0.03
N ALA A 71 3.10 4.04 -1.11
CA ALA A 71 3.57 3.14 -2.16
C ALA A 71 5.00 3.47 -2.63
N LYS A 72 5.33 4.76 -2.80
CA LYS A 72 6.70 5.20 -3.14
C LYS A 72 7.71 4.84 -2.05
N LYS A 73 7.36 4.97 -0.77
CA LYS A 73 8.23 4.58 0.35
C LYS A 73 8.49 3.08 0.34
N LEU A 74 7.46 2.26 0.10
CA LEU A 74 7.59 0.81 0.02
C LEU A 74 8.55 0.37 -1.09
N ILE A 75 8.48 0.99 -2.28
CA ILE A 75 9.42 0.72 -3.37
C ILE A 75 10.85 1.04 -2.94
N LYS A 76 11.09 2.24 -2.36
CA LYS A 76 12.41 2.64 -1.89
C LYS A 76 12.99 1.68 -0.86
N LYS A 77 12.15 1.20 0.07
CA LYS A 77 12.52 0.23 1.10
C LYS A 77 12.83 -1.15 0.52
N ALA A 78 12.02 -1.61 -0.43
CA ALA A 78 12.29 -2.86 -1.15
C ALA A 78 13.62 -2.79 -1.93
N ASP A 79 13.91 -1.64 -2.52
CA ASP A 79 15.13 -1.42 -3.28
C ASP A 79 16.38 -1.36 -2.41
N SER A 80 16.30 -0.77 -1.21
CA SER A 80 17.45 -0.67 -0.30
C SER A 80 17.86 -2.01 0.32
N LYS A 81 16.95 -2.99 0.37
CA LYS A 81 17.23 -4.35 0.86
C LYS A 81 17.96 -5.23 -0.15
N ILE A 82 17.95 -4.86 -1.42
CA ILE A 82 18.68 -5.57 -2.48
C ILE A 82 20.08 -4.95 -2.57
N LYS A 83 20.97 -5.36 -1.65
CA LYS A 83 22.42 -5.16 -1.79
C LYS A 83 23.04 -6.38 -2.48
#